data_AF-A0A949RM13-F1
#
_entry.id   AF-A0A949RM13-F1
#
_cell.length_a   1.000
_cell.length_b   1.000
_cell.length_c   1.000
_cell.angle_alpha   90.00
_cell.angle_beta   90.00
_cell.angle_gamma   90.00
#
_symmetry.space_group_name_H-M   'P 1'
#
loop_
_entity.id
_entity.type
_entity.pdbx_description
1 polymer ?
#
loop_
_entity_poly.entity_id
_entity_poly.type
_entity_poly.pdbx_seq_one_letter_code
_entity_poly.pdbx_strand_id
1 'polypeptide(L)'
;MCNKLIGLAFAAVLASNGQNRLNSRSTMHIVLPDDSPLAVLSADWGESTATLRGSALKLDLHTSLSLRNVSQHRVRGVTLLVLAQEVAPGGKASVSVPSLDVGPGEAFPIRLDLGLLRPRDPESSPLVEISLDGVLFEDLSFYGPNHLNSKRSMTMWELEAQRDRKYLRQIYETEGGEALRRRLRDVQARLSERPRMDVQLVRGRSTVQEPERAVRFAFLSLPGEPVRPMEGSASVSESEARSPRLEVENTGARPVKYLEIGWILRGHEGEEFFAGVLPATVDLQPGQRARIRQEASLKVSQRNGQPAPITGMTGFVNQVEFSDGSMWIPERHSLDNPRLRGVLNPSPEEQRLSDLYRRKGLQTVIDELRRR
;
A
#
# COMPACT_ATOMS: atom_id res chain seq x y z
N MET A 1 58.14 49.79 27.55
CA MET A 1 57.41 50.26 26.34
C MET A 1 57.67 49.28 25.21
N CYS A 2 56.65 49.01 24.37
CA CYS A 2 56.58 47.97 23.31
C CYS A 2 56.44 46.52 23.84
N ASN A 3 55.31 45.79 23.83
CA ASN A 3 54.12 45.63 22.98
C ASN A 3 54.19 44.37 22.09
N LYS A 4 53.13 43.52 22.19
CA LYS A 4 52.74 42.34 21.36
C LYS A 4 53.51 41.03 21.66
N LEU A 5 52.89 39.85 21.82
CA LEU A 5 51.81 39.24 21.04
C LEU A 5 50.99 38.22 21.86
N ILE A 6 49.70 38.18 21.57
CA ILE A 6 48.68 37.23 22.01
C ILE A 6 48.81 35.94 21.17
N GLY A 7 48.74 34.78 21.82
CA GLY A 7 48.58 33.47 21.17
C GLY A 7 47.41 32.70 21.78
N LEU A 8 46.22 32.89 21.22
CA LEU A 8 45.01 32.11 21.53
C LEU A 8 45.04 30.83 20.69
N ALA A 9 45.24 29.67 21.33
CA ALA A 9 45.09 28.37 20.70
C ALA A 9 43.60 28.00 20.64
N PHE A 10 43.00 28.13 19.45
CA PHE A 10 41.68 27.55 19.16
C PHE A 10 41.84 26.04 18.93
N ALA A 11 41.35 25.23 19.88
CA ALA A 11 41.12 23.82 19.64
C ALA A 11 39.91 23.66 18.72
N ALA A 12 40.16 23.38 17.44
CA ALA A 12 39.13 22.98 16.50
C ALA A 12 38.67 21.54 16.83
N VAL A 13 37.50 21.42 17.44
CA VAL A 13 36.78 20.13 17.52
C VAL A 13 36.24 19.84 16.13
N LEU A 14 36.91 18.94 15.40
CA LEU A 14 36.36 18.33 14.20
C LEU A 14 35.21 17.40 14.62
N ALA A 15 33.97 17.88 14.48
CA ALA A 15 32.80 17.02 14.50
C ALA A 15 32.78 16.19 13.21
N SER A 16 33.40 15.00 13.25
CA SER A 16 33.23 14.00 12.20
C SER A 16 31.82 13.42 12.28
N ASN A 17 30.88 13.96 11.48
CA ASN A 17 29.63 13.27 11.17
C ASN A 17 29.98 12.06 10.29
N GLY A 18 30.33 10.94 10.92
CA GLY A 18 30.66 9.69 10.24
C GLY A 18 29.42 9.06 9.61
N GLN A 19 29.15 9.41 8.35
CA GLN A 19 28.29 8.61 7.47
C GLN A 19 29.13 7.42 7.01
N ASN A 20 28.90 6.24 7.59
CA ASN A 20 29.52 5.01 7.11
C ASN A 20 28.62 4.39 6.04
N ARG A 21 29.16 4.21 4.83
CA ARG A 21 28.54 3.36 3.81
C ARG A 21 28.48 1.93 4.32
N LEU A 22 27.36 1.26 4.09
CA LEU A 22 27.19 -0.14 4.51
C LEU A 22 28.02 -1.06 3.61
N ASN A 23 29.03 -1.73 4.18
CA ASN A 23 29.82 -2.73 3.45
C ASN A 23 29.07 -4.08 3.33
N SER A 24 29.02 -4.57 2.10
CA SER A 24 27.99 -5.40 1.47
C SER A 24 27.82 -6.87 1.87
N ARG A 25 28.62 -7.45 2.77
CA ARG A 25 28.54 -8.90 3.07
C ARG A 25 28.40 -9.27 4.53
N SER A 26 28.80 -8.40 5.46
CA SER A 26 28.67 -8.65 6.90
C SER A 26 27.50 -7.90 7.53
N THR A 27 26.87 -6.96 6.80
CA THR A 27 25.85 -6.07 7.35
C THR A 27 24.44 -6.33 6.85
N MET A 28 24.25 -7.00 5.71
CA MET A 28 22.92 -7.30 5.18
C MET A 28 22.83 -8.78 4.82
N HIS A 29 21.76 -9.43 5.24
CA HIS A 29 21.55 -10.87 5.09
C HIS A 29 20.24 -11.14 4.37
N ILE A 30 20.27 -12.01 3.36
CA ILE A 30 19.06 -12.43 2.63
C ILE A 30 18.75 -13.86 3.01
N VAL A 31 17.55 -14.10 3.55
CA VAL A 31 17.08 -15.41 3.99
C VAL A 31 15.93 -15.84 3.10
N LEU A 32 16.18 -16.82 2.24
CA LEU A 32 15.14 -17.54 1.51
C LEU A 32 15.07 -18.96 2.06
N PRO A 33 13.86 -19.54 2.23
CA PRO A 33 13.74 -20.96 2.57
C PRO A 33 14.36 -21.85 1.49
N ASP A 34 14.80 -23.06 1.86
CA ASP A 34 15.43 -24.01 0.93
C ASP A 34 14.49 -24.44 -0.20
N ASP A 35 13.19 -24.48 0.05
CA ASP A 35 12.13 -24.78 -0.92
C ASP A 35 11.54 -23.52 -1.59
N SER A 36 12.24 -22.39 -1.49
CA SER A 36 11.80 -21.12 -2.07
C SER A 36 11.58 -21.23 -3.59
N PRO A 37 10.46 -20.73 -4.13
CA PRO A 37 10.22 -20.66 -5.57
C PRO A 37 11.06 -19.57 -6.26
N LEU A 38 11.82 -18.80 -5.47
CA LEU A 38 12.73 -17.75 -5.93
C LEU A 38 14.17 -18.05 -5.53
N ALA A 39 15.11 -17.73 -6.40
CA ALA A 39 16.53 -17.75 -6.10
C ALA A 39 17.13 -16.34 -6.23
N VAL A 40 18.05 -15.98 -5.33
CA VAL A 40 18.80 -14.72 -5.44
C VAL A 40 19.87 -14.89 -6.52
N LEU A 41 19.83 -14.06 -7.55
CA LEU A 41 20.90 -13.98 -8.56
C LEU A 41 21.99 -13.01 -8.15
N SER A 42 21.57 -11.83 -7.69
CA SER A 42 22.50 -10.78 -7.25
C SER A 42 21.81 -9.83 -6.28
N ALA A 43 22.62 -9.16 -5.46
CA ALA A 43 22.20 -8.08 -4.60
C ALA A 43 23.15 -6.90 -4.78
N ASP A 44 22.60 -5.74 -5.13
CA ASP A 44 23.30 -4.47 -5.16
C ASP A 44 22.82 -3.60 -4.01
N TRP A 45 23.73 -3.26 -3.12
CA TRP A 45 23.46 -2.51 -1.89
C TRP A 45 23.55 -1.00 -2.07
N GLY A 46 23.89 -0.54 -3.29
CA GLY A 46 23.84 0.84 -3.73
C GLY A 46 24.48 1.85 -2.78
N GLU A 47 23.75 2.93 -2.51
CA GLU A 47 24.15 4.03 -1.63
C GLU A 47 23.61 3.87 -0.20
N SER A 48 23.33 2.64 0.23
CA SER A 48 22.74 2.41 1.55
C SER A 48 23.68 2.90 2.67
N THR A 49 23.13 3.68 3.61
CA THR A 49 23.91 4.31 4.69
C THR A 49 23.38 3.94 6.06
N ALA A 50 24.29 3.93 7.04
CA ALA A 50 23.95 3.89 8.45
C ALA A 50 24.44 5.17 9.13
N THR A 51 23.54 5.87 9.80
CA THR A 51 23.83 7.10 10.54
C THR A 51 23.47 6.94 12.02
N LEU A 52 24.41 7.28 12.89
CA LEU A 52 24.17 7.27 14.33
C LEU A 52 23.32 8.49 14.70
N ARG A 53 22.23 8.25 15.44
CA ARG A 53 21.30 9.26 15.94
C ARG A 53 21.07 9.02 17.42
N GLY A 54 21.96 9.56 18.26
CA GLY A 54 21.96 9.32 19.70
C GLY A 54 22.21 7.84 20.02
N SER A 55 21.23 7.19 20.66
CA SER A 55 21.26 5.76 21.00
C SER A 55 20.71 4.83 19.90
N ALA A 56 20.25 5.38 18.77
CA ALA A 56 19.71 4.63 17.65
C ALA A 56 20.60 4.76 16.40
N LEU A 57 20.55 3.76 15.54
CA LEU A 57 21.07 3.80 14.18
C LEU A 57 19.90 3.98 13.22
N LYS A 58 19.98 5.00 12.37
CA LYS A 58 19.10 5.18 11.22
C LYS A 58 19.76 4.52 10.01
N LEU A 59 19.05 3.59 9.40
CA LEU A 59 19.47 2.87 8.21
C LEU A 59 18.64 3.39 7.04
N ASP A 60 19.30 4.01 6.07
CA ASP A 60 18.68 4.41 4.82
C ASP A 60 19.12 3.41 3.75
N LEU A 61 18.20 2.55 3.32
CA LEU A 61 18.41 1.49 2.35
C LEU A 61 18.06 1.97 0.96
N HIS A 62 19.00 1.81 0.03
CA HIS A 62 18.85 2.02 -1.40
C HIS A 62 19.45 0.82 -2.11
N THR A 63 18.70 -0.28 -2.12
CA THR A 63 19.18 -1.62 -2.54
C THR A 63 18.35 -2.13 -3.71
N SER A 64 18.98 -2.90 -4.61
CA SER A 64 18.28 -3.68 -5.63
C SER A 64 18.65 -5.16 -5.55
N LEU A 65 17.64 -6.02 -5.48
CA LEU A 65 17.78 -7.47 -5.55
C LEU A 65 17.38 -7.96 -6.93
N SER A 66 18.18 -8.81 -7.56
CA SER A 66 17.78 -9.56 -8.74
C SER A 66 17.39 -10.97 -8.30
N LEU A 67 16.12 -11.32 -8.49
CA LEU A 67 15.58 -12.63 -8.18
C LEU A 67 15.27 -13.38 -9.46
N ARG A 68 15.36 -14.71 -9.42
CA ARG A 68 14.95 -15.61 -10.50
C ARG A 68 13.79 -16.47 -10.04
N ASN A 69 12.77 -16.61 -10.87
CA ASN A 69 11.74 -17.61 -10.66
C ASN A 69 12.30 -19.00 -10.99
N VAL A 70 12.44 -19.86 -9.99
CA VAL A 70 12.92 -21.24 -10.14
C VAL A 70 11.77 -22.26 -10.08
N SER A 71 10.54 -21.79 -9.88
CA SER A 71 9.34 -22.62 -9.91
C SER A 71 8.83 -22.87 -11.34
N GLN A 72 7.86 -23.79 -11.46
CA GLN A 72 7.15 -24.06 -12.72
C GLN A 72 5.97 -23.11 -12.96
N HIS A 73 5.62 -22.27 -11.98
CA HIS A 73 4.47 -21.38 -12.05
C HIS A 73 4.91 -19.95 -12.29
N ARG A 74 4.07 -19.19 -13.00
CA ARG A 74 4.32 -17.77 -13.22
C ARG A 74 4.04 -16.96 -11.96
N VAL A 75 4.98 -16.09 -11.59
CA VAL A 75 4.87 -15.24 -10.39
C VAL A 75 4.12 -13.94 -10.73
N ARG A 76 3.12 -13.62 -9.91
CA ARG A 76 2.27 -12.43 -9.99
C ARG A 76 2.54 -11.40 -8.90
N GLY A 77 3.10 -11.81 -7.78
CA GLY A 77 3.45 -10.90 -6.70
C GLY A 77 4.53 -11.47 -5.79
N VAL A 78 5.32 -10.58 -5.22
CA VAL A 78 6.31 -10.92 -4.19
C VAL A 78 6.22 -9.91 -3.06
N THR A 79 6.21 -10.39 -1.81
CA THR A 79 6.37 -9.58 -0.61
C THR A 79 7.62 -10.01 0.14
N LEU A 80 8.51 -9.05 0.37
CA LEU A 80 9.70 -9.20 1.19
C LEU A 80 9.47 -8.52 2.55
N LEU A 81 9.87 -9.20 3.61
CA LEU A 81 9.98 -8.68 4.96
C LEU A 81 11.40 -8.16 5.17
N VAL A 82 11.54 -6.94 5.68
CA VAL A 82 12.83 -6.32 5.97
C VAL A 82 12.89 -5.99 7.45
N LEU A 83 13.86 -6.57 8.16
CA LEU A 83 14.03 -6.44 9.60
C LEU A 83 15.42 -5.87 9.91
N ALA A 84 15.45 -4.72 10.57
CA ALA A 84 16.65 -4.24 11.27
C ALA A 84 16.62 -4.66 12.75
N GLN A 85 15.43 -4.70 13.34
CA GLN A 85 15.15 -5.25 14.67
C GLN A 85 13.64 -5.50 14.83
N GLU A 86 13.26 -6.64 15.40
CA GLU A 86 11.85 -7.05 15.46
C GLU A 86 11.01 -6.23 16.45
N VAL A 87 11.59 -5.86 17.59
CA VAL A 87 10.83 -5.30 18.74
C VAL A 87 10.80 -3.76 18.75
N ALA A 88 11.69 -3.10 18.01
CA ALA A 88 11.81 -1.64 18.01
C ALA A 88 10.85 -0.98 17.00
N PRO A 89 10.13 0.10 17.38
CA PRO A 89 9.38 0.91 16.42
C PRO A 89 10.27 1.42 15.28
N GLY A 90 9.86 1.15 14.04
CA GLY A 90 10.65 1.50 12.85
C GLY A 90 11.75 0.49 12.49
N GLY A 91 11.88 -0.63 13.22
CA GLY A 91 12.83 -1.70 12.92
C GLY A 91 12.33 -2.75 11.92
N LYS A 92 11.07 -2.64 11.47
CA LYS A 92 10.42 -3.56 10.53
C LYS A 92 9.78 -2.80 9.37
N ALA A 93 10.00 -3.27 8.16
CA ALA A 93 9.36 -2.78 6.95
C ALA A 93 9.00 -3.95 6.02
N SER A 94 8.26 -3.64 4.96
CA SER A 94 7.90 -4.61 3.92
C SER A 94 7.95 -3.96 2.55
N VAL A 95 8.42 -4.71 1.55
CA VAL A 95 8.35 -4.32 0.14
C VAL A 95 7.46 -5.31 -0.57
N SER A 96 6.36 -4.83 -1.15
CA SER A 96 5.48 -5.67 -1.97
C SER A 96 5.51 -5.19 -3.41
N VAL A 97 5.70 -6.12 -4.34
CA VAL A 97 5.71 -5.86 -5.77
C VAL A 97 4.57 -6.65 -6.42
N PRO A 98 3.37 -6.05 -6.55
CA PRO A 98 2.23 -6.69 -7.22
C PRO A 98 2.36 -6.63 -8.75
N SER A 99 1.43 -7.32 -9.43
CA SER A 99 1.23 -7.25 -10.88
C SER A 99 2.45 -7.67 -11.72
N LEU A 100 3.30 -8.51 -11.14
CA LEU A 100 4.41 -9.17 -11.82
C LEU A 100 3.91 -10.14 -12.89
N ASP A 101 4.79 -10.45 -13.82
CA ASP A 101 4.55 -11.42 -14.90
C ASP A 101 5.85 -12.11 -15.24
N VAL A 102 6.34 -12.87 -14.25
CA VAL A 102 7.64 -13.51 -14.32
C VAL A 102 7.42 -15.00 -14.56
N GLY A 103 7.72 -15.45 -15.77
CA GLY A 103 7.64 -16.85 -16.16
C GLY A 103 8.72 -17.72 -15.48
N PRO A 104 8.59 -19.05 -15.57
CA PRO A 104 9.63 -19.97 -15.10
C PRO A 104 11.00 -19.65 -15.70
N GLY A 105 12.02 -19.58 -14.85
CA GLY A 105 13.39 -19.29 -15.24
C GLY A 105 13.70 -17.81 -15.51
N GLU A 106 12.70 -16.92 -15.57
CA GLU A 106 12.90 -15.48 -15.80
C GLU A 106 13.44 -14.78 -14.55
N ALA A 107 14.27 -13.76 -14.76
CA ALA A 107 14.84 -12.92 -13.72
C ALA A 107 14.14 -11.56 -13.67
N PHE A 108 14.02 -10.98 -12.48
CA PHE A 108 13.38 -9.69 -12.27
C PHE A 108 14.01 -8.92 -11.10
N PRO A 109 14.09 -7.58 -11.20
CA PRO A 109 14.61 -6.75 -10.13
C PRO A 109 13.51 -6.38 -9.12
N ILE A 110 13.88 -6.34 -7.83
CA ILE A 110 13.13 -5.68 -6.76
C ILE A 110 14.00 -4.55 -6.21
N ARG A 111 13.42 -3.36 -6.04
CA ARG A 111 14.08 -2.21 -5.41
C ARG A 111 13.56 -2.04 -3.99
N LEU A 112 14.47 -1.78 -3.06
CA LEU A 112 14.21 -1.55 -1.66
C LEU A 112 14.74 -0.17 -1.31
N ASP A 113 13.82 0.78 -1.22
CA ASP A 113 14.07 2.16 -0.82
C ASP A 113 13.35 2.40 0.52
N LEU A 114 14.06 2.22 1.63
CA LEU A 114 13.47 2.14 2.98
C LEU A 114 14.30 2.90 4.01
N GLY A 115 13.62 3.51 4.99
CA GLY A 115 14.24 4.04 6.20
C GLY A 115 13.89 3.16 7.40
N LEU A 116 14.89 2.60 8.07
CA LEU A 116 14.73 1.77 9.27
C LEU A 116 15.45 2.40 10.48
N LEU A 117 14.96 2.07 11.67
CA LEU A 117 15.55 2.45 12.95
C LEU A 117 15.87 1.19 13.75
N ARG A 118 17.07 1.13 14.33
CA ARG A 118 17.43 0.12 15.31
C ARG A 118 18.16 0.74 16.50
N PRO A 119 17.86 0.34 17.73
CA PRO A 119 18.78 0.47 18.85
C PRO A 119 20.23 0.12 18.50
N ARG A 120 21.17 0.84 19.12
CA ARG A 120 22.58 0.49 19.03
C ARG A 120 22.86 -0.72 19.91
N ASP A 121 22.86 -1.90 19.31
CA ASP A 121 23.26 -3.16 19.96
C ASP A 121 24.71 -3.53 19.56
N PRO A 122 25.62 -3.76 20.53
CA PRO A 122 26.99 -4.21 20.27
C PRO A 122 27.12 -5.70 19.87
N GLU A 123 26.08 -6.53 20.01
CA GLU A 123 26.14 -7.95 19.63
C GLU A 123 25.81 -8.18 18.14
N SER A 124 26.64 -8.97 17.46
CA SER A 124 26.83 -9.02 16.00
C SER A 124 25.72 -9.72 15.21
N SER A 125 24.52 -9.16 15.18
CA SER A 125 23.49 -9.48 14.17
C SER A 125 23.74 -8.71 12.86
N PRO A 126 23.31 -9.21 11.69
CA PRO A 126 23.28 -8.38 10.48
C PRO A 126 22.52 -7.09 10.77
N LEU A 127 22.96 -5.98 10.17
CA LEU A 127 22.28 -4.70 10.30
C LEU A 127 20.85 -4.74 9.78
N VAL A 128 20.64 -5.53 8.72
CA VAL A 128 19.34 -5.79 8.11
C VAL A 128 19.24 -7.25 7.65
N GLU A 129 18.12 -7.88 7.95
CA GLU A 129 17.69 -9.13 7.36
C GLU A 129 16.56 -8.88 6.36
N ILE A 130 16.67 -9.47 5.17
CA ILE A 130 15.65 -9.46 4.14
C ILE A 130 15.18 -10.90 3.96
N SER A 131 13.93 -11.16 4.29
CA SER A 131 13.33 -12.49 4.16
C SER A 131 12.10 -12.48 3.26
N LEU A 132 11.78 -13.64 2.71
CA LEU A 132 10.57 -13.82 1.91
C LEU A 132 9.35 -13.94 2.82
N ASP A 133 8.37 -13.05 2.67
CA ASP A 133 7.08 -13.18 3.35
C ASP A 133 6.08 -13.96 2.51
N GLY A 134 6.09 -13.75 1.18
CA GLY A 134 5.13 -14.39 0.30
C GLY A 134 5.44 -14.25 -1.19
N VAL A 135 5.03 -15.25 -1.97
CA VAL A 135 4.99 -15.26 -3.43
C VAL A 135 3.59 -15.66 -3.86
N LEU A 136 2.97 -14.84 -4.70
CA LEU A 136 1.68 -15.14 -5.33
C LEU A 136 1.91 -15.61 -6.76
N PHE A 137 1.27 -16.71 -7.14
CA PHE A 137 1.31 -17.27 -8.49
C PHE A 137 0.07 -16.90 -9.32
N GLU A 138 0.11 -17.20 -10.61
CA GLU A 138 -0.97 -16.88 -11.55
C GLU A 138 -2.31 -17.58 -11.26
N ASP A 139 -2.27 -18.76 -10.65
CA ASP A 139 -3.44 -19.52 -10.22
C ASP A 139 -3.96 -19.07 -8.84
N LEU A 140 -3.42 -17.96 -8.32
CA LEU A 140 -3.69 -17.40 -7.00
C LEU A 140 -3.25 -18.31 -5.83
N SER A 141 -2.49 -19.37 -6.11
CA SER A 141 -1.79 -20.09 -5.06
C SER A 141 -0.70 -19.20 -4.45
N PHE A 142 -0.38 -19.45 -3.19
CA PHE A 142 0.52 -18.62 -2.41
C PHE A 142 1.55 -19.51 -1.71
N TYR A 143 2.81 -19.12 -1.82
CA TYR A 143 3.93 -19.71 -1.10
C TYR A 143 4.51 -18.69 -0.11
N GLY A 144 4.91 -19.13 1.08
CA GLY A 144 5.64 -18.32 2.05
C GLY A 144 4.98 -18.30 3.44
N PRO A 145 5.67 -17.75 4.44
CA PRO A 145 5.21 -17.77 5.83
C PRO A 145 4.02 -16.86 6.11
N ASN A 146 3.77 -15.85 5.26
CA ASN A 146 2.65 -14.91 5.39
C ASN A 146 2.61 -14.18 6.76
N HIS A 147 3.76 -13.87 7.35
CA HIS A 147 3.86 -13.16 8.62
C HIS A 147 3.25 -11.74 8.58
N LEU A 148 3.24 -11.12 7.39
CA LEU A 148 2.64 -9.82 7.16
C LEU A 148 1.17 -9.90 6.72
N ASN A 149 0.56 -11.09 6.68
CA ASN A 149 -0.72 -11.33 6.04
C ASN A 149 -0.76 -10.86 4.56
N SER A 150 0.39 -10.92 3.86
CA SER A 150 0.56 -10.49 2.48
C SER A 150 -0.30 -11.28 1.48
N LYS A 151 -0.62 -12.55 1.77
CA LYS A 151 -1.47 -13.39 0.90
C LYS A 151 -2.75 -12.67 0.50
N ARG A 152 -3.42 -12.07 1.49
CA ARG A 152 -4.70 -11.40 1.26
C ARG A 152 -4.53 -10.19 0.35
N SER A 153 -3.62 -9.28 0.72
CA SER A 153 -3.38 -8.05 -0.03
C SER A 153 -2.88 -8.33 -1.46
N MET A 154 -1.97 -9.29 -1.64
CA MET A 154 -1.49 -9.67 -2.96
C MET A 154 -2.58 -10.30 -3.83
N THR A 155 -3.39 -11.21 -3.26
CA THR A 155 -4.52 -11.82 -3.98
C THR A 155 -5.50 -10.75 -4.44
N MET A 156 -5.84 -9.80 -3.56
CA MET A 156 -6.69 -8.67 -3.92
C MET A 156 -6.09 -7.85 -5.06
N TRP A 157 -4.82 -7.43 -4.96
CA TRP A 157 -4.18 -6.62 -6.01
C TRP A 157 -4.14 -7.36 -7.35
N GLU A 158 -3.92 -8.68 -7.35
CA GLU A 158 -3.94 -9.46 -8.57
C GLU A 158 -5.35 -9.59 -9.15
N LEU A 159 -6.39 -9.79 -8.33
CA LEU A 159 -7.77 -9.80 -8.80
C LEU A 159 -8.17 -8.45 -9.40
N GLU A 160 -7.79 -7.34 -8.77
CA GLU A 160 -7.99 -6.00 -9.32
C GLU A 160 -7.27 -5.84 -10.67
N ALA A 161 -6.02 -6.29 -10.75
CA ALA A 161 -5.24 -6.23 -11.97
C ALA A 161 -5.85 -7.08 -13.09
N GLN A 162 -6.34 -8.29 -12.79
CA GLN A 162 -7.04 -9.16 -13.75
C GLN A 162 -8.34 -8.52 -14.25
N ARG A 163 -9.14 -7.97 -13.33
CA ARG A 163 -10.37 -7.23 -13.68
C ARG A 163 -10.06 -6.07 -14.62
N ASP A 164 -9.04 -5.29 -14.32
CA ASP A 164 -8.71 -4.08 -15.08
C ASP A 164 -8.08 -4.42 -16.45
N ARG A 165 -7.22 -5.46 -16.53
CA ARG A 165 -6.73 -5.99 -17.81
C ARG A 165 -7.88 -6.47 -18.69
N LYS A 166 -8.79 -7.28 -18.12
CA LYS A 166 -9.97 -7.79 -18.83
C LYS A 166 -10.80 -6.64 -19.40
N TYR A 167 -11.04 -5.60 -18.59
CA TYR A 167 -11.81 -4.44 -19.02
C TYR A 167 -11.12 -3.62 -20.12
N LEU A 168 -9.82 -3.34 -19.99
CA LEU A 168 -9.07 -2.60 -21.02
C LEU A 168 -8.96 -3.39 -22.32
N ARG A 169 -8.79 -4.71 -22.23
CA ARG A 169 -8.84 -5.62 -23.37
C ARG A 169 -10.21 -5.59 -24.04
N GLN A 170 -11.29 -5.63 -23.26
CA GLN A 170 -12.66 -5.53 -23.78
C GLN A 170 -12.86 -4.22 -24.54
N ILE A 171 -12.46 -3.06 -23.99
CA ILE A 171 -12.53 -1.76 -24.70
C ILE A 171 -11.81 -1.84 -26.05
N TYR A 172 -10.61 -2.42 -26.07
CA TYR A 172 -9.85 -2.55 -27.31
C TYR A 172 -10.54 -3.47 -28.33
N GLU A 173 -11.10 -4.59 -27.88
CA GLU A 173 -11.79 -5.56 -28.74
C GLU A 173 -13.12 -5.01 -29.29
N THR A 174 -13.85 -4.20 -28.52
CA THR A 174 -15.18 -3.68 -28.91
C THR A 174 -15.13 -2.33 -29.63
N GLU A 175 -14.26 -1.42 -29.20
CA GLU A 175 -14.22 -0.03 -29.68
C GLU A 175 -12.89 0.34 -30.38
N GLY A 176 -11.90 -0.56 -30.36
CA GLY A 176 -10.63 -0.40 -31.05
C GLY A 176 -9.58 0.44 -30.30
N GLY A 177 -8.46 0.65 -30.98
CA GLY A 177 -7.26 1.28 -30.40
C GLY A 177 -7.46 2.73 -29.92
N GLU A 178 -8.30 3.51 -30.60
CA GLU A 178 -8.55 4.90 -30.19
C GLU A 178 -9.34 5.00 -28.87
N ALA A 179 -10.27 4.08 -28.62
CA ALA A 179 -10.97 4.01 -27.35
C ALA A 179 -10.03 3.63 -26.20
N LEU A 180 -9.18 2.62 -26.40
CA LEU A 180 -8.15 2.24 -25.44
C LEU A 180 -7.20 3.42 -25.16
N ARG A 181 -6.75 4.14 -26.21
CA ARG A 181 -5.90 5.32 -26.06
C ARG A 181 -6.58 6.41 -25.22
N ARG A 182 -7.85 6.72 -25.49
CA ARG A 182 -8.61 7.70 -24.72
C ARG A 182 -8.68 7.28 -23.24
N ARG A 183 -8.96 6.01 -22.96
CA ARG A 183 -9.01 5.50 -21.59
C ARG A 183 -7.68 5.61 -20.86
N LEU A 184 -6.56 5.28 -21.51
CA LEU A 184 -5.23 5.40 -20.91
C LEU A 184 -4.86 6.87 -20.61
N ARG A 185 -5.24 7.79 -21.49
CA ARG A 185 -5.06 9.24 -21.24
C ARG A 185 -5.93 9.76 -20.11
N ASP A 186 -7.17 9.29 -19.99
CA ASP A 186 -8.06 9.60 -18.86
C ASP A 186 -7.44 9.17 -17.52
N VAL A 187 -6.80 7.99 -17.46
CA VAL A 187 -6.06 7.55 -16.28
C VAL A 187 -4.92 8.53 -15.95
N GLN A 188 -4.19 9.04 -16.95
CA GLN A 188 -3.11 10.03 -16.73
C GLN A 188 -3.66 11.36 -16.21
N ALA A 189 -4.73 11.87 -16.82
CA ALA A 189 -5.38 13.10 -16.39
C ALA A 189 -5.84 13.02 -14.92
N ARG A 190 -6.48 11.90 -14.55
CA ARG A 190 -6.91 11.63 -13.16
C ARG A 190 -5.76 11.54 -12.15
N LEU A 191 -4.55 11.19 -12.58
CA LEU A 191 -3.36 11.22 -11.71
C LEU A 191 -2.81 12.64 -11.54
N SER A 192 -2.93 13.47 -12.59
CA SER A 192 -2.43 14.86 -12.60
C SER A 192 -3.37 15.86 -11.91
N GLU A 193 -4.69 15.71 -12.07
CA GLU A 193 -5.71 16.68 -11.65
C GLU A 193 -6.08 16.62 -10.15
N ARG A 194 -5.43 15.76 -9.35
CA ARG A 194 -5.92 15.47 -8.00
C ARG A 194 -5.92 16.67 -7.05
N PRO A 195 -7.07 16.97 -6.39
CA PRO A 195 -7.04 17.67 -5.12
C PRO A 195 -6.28 16.78 -4.13
N ARG A 196 -5.06 17.19 -3.73
CA ARG A 196 -4.32 16.43 -2.69
C ARG A 196 -4.83 16.96 -1.35
N MET A 197 -5.80 16.27 -0.76
CA MET A 197 -5.97 16.34 0.68
C MET A 197 -4.99 15.32 1.27
N ASP A 198 -4.25 15.75 2.28
CA ASP A 198 -3.38 14.87 3.04
C ASP A 198 -4.24 14.23 4.13
N VAL A 199 -4.49 12.93 3.99
CA VAL A 199 -5.23 12.14 4.97
C VAL A 199 -4.23 11.36 5.80
N GLN A 200 -4.18 11.66 7.10
CA GLN A 200 -3.31 10.98 8.04
C GLN A 200 -4.13 10.06 8.94
N LEU A 201 -3.88 8.75 8.82
CA LEU A 201 -4.37 7.78 9.79
C LEU A 201 -3.53 7.91 11.07
N VAL A 202 -4.16 8.34 12.15
CA VAL A 202 -3.56 8.37 13.48
C VAL A 202 -4.14 7.22 14.29
N ARG A 203 -3.25 6.37 14.80
CA ARG A 203 -3.59 5.32 15.76
C ARG A 203 -3.23 5.81 17.16
N GLY A 204 -4.23 6.17 17.96
CA GLY A 204 -4.03 6.66 19.32
C GLY A 204 -5.11 7.64 19.77
N ARG A 205 -5.26 7.79 21.09
CA ARG A 205 -6.19 8.77 21.68
C ARG A 205 -5.61 10.18 21.55
N SER A 206 -6.32 11.04 20.81
CA SER A 206 -6.10 12.49 20.89
C SER A 206 -6.65 13.01 22.22
N THR A 207 -5.85 13.73 23.00
CA THR A 207 -6.25 14.29 24.30
C THR A 207 -7.05 15.59 24.19
N VAL A 208 -7.26 16.10 22.97
CA VAL A 208 -7.98 17.35 22.72
C VAL A 208 -9.47 17.06 22.54
N GLN A 209 -10.28 17.54 23.49
CA GLN A 209 -11.75 17.53 23.45
C GLN A 209 -12.26 18.71 22.63
N GLU A 210 -12.22 18.59 21.32
CA GLU A 210 -13.04 19.45 20.45
C GLU A 210 -14.50 18.97 20.50
N PRO A 211 -15.50 19.85 20.27
CA PRO A 211 -16.89 19.43 20.19
C PRO A 211 -17.07 18.42 19.04
N GLU A 212 -17.29 17.16 19.40
CA GLU A 212 -17.51 16.08 18.44
C GLU A 212 -19.00 15.98 18.07
N ARG A 213 -19.28 15.87 16.77
CA ARG A 213 -20.62 15.54 16.27
C ARG A 213 -20.63 14.14 15.67
N ALA A 214 -21.73 13.41 15.86
CA ALA A 214 -21.93 12.14 15.18
C ALA A 214 -22.35 12.40 13.72
N VAL A 215 -21.54 11.98 12.75
CA VAL A 215 -21.87 12.04 11.32
C VAL A 215 -22.21 10.65 10.84
N ARG A 216 -23.35 10.49 10.16
CA ARG A 216 -23.80 9.21 9.60
C ARG A 216 -23.17 8.96 8.23
N PHE A 217 -22.89 7.70 7.95
CA PHE A 217 -22.49 7.27 6.61
C PHE A 217 -23.71 7.21 5.68
N ALA A 218 -23.56 7.74 4.47
CA ALA A 218 -24.41 7.39 3.35
C ALA A 218 -23.76 6.21 2.60
N PHE A 219 -24.39 5.04 2.56
CA PHE A 219 -23.80 3.90 1.87
C PHE A 219 -24.16 3.88 0.38
N LEU A 220 -23.14 3.73 -0.46
CA LEU A 220 -23.28 3.43 -1.87
C LEU A 220 -23.33 1.91 -2.01
N SER A 221 -24.47 1.40 -2.48
CA SER A 221 -24.64 -0.02 -2.80
C SER A 221 -24.02 -0.33 -4.16
N LEU A 222 -23.21 -1.38 -4.21
CA LEU A 222 -22.59 -1.86 -5.44
C LEU A 222 -23.27 -3.16 -5.92
N PRO A 223 -23.48 -3.33 -7.24
CA PRO A 223 -24.02 -4.57 -7.78
C PRO A 223 -23.22 -5.80 -7.33
N GLY A 224 -23.94 -6.82 -6.86
CA GLY A 224 -23.36 -8.10 -6.46
C GLY A 224 -22.60 -8.08 -5.13
N GLU A 225 -22.69 -7.02 -4.33
CA GLU A 225 -22.05 -6.97 -3.01
C GLU A 225 -22.56 -8.12 -2.10
N PRO A 226 -21.67 -8.97 -1.57
CA PRO A 226 -22.09 -10.08 -0.70
C PRO A 226 -22.44 -9.59 0.70
N VAL A 227 -21.96 -8.42 1.09
CA VAL A 227 -22.22 -7.78 2.38
C VAL A 227 -22.93 -6.46 2.14
N ARG A 228 -23.99 -6.20 2.90
CA ARG A 228 -24.72 -4.93 2.87
C ARG A 228 -24.41 -4.10 4.11
N PRO A 229 -23.84 -2.90 3.97
CA PRO A 229 -23.79 -1.95 5.06
C PRO A 229 -25.19 -1.43 5.38
N MET A 230 -25.60 -1.55 6.64
CA MET A 230 -26.94 -1.21 7.11
C MET A 230 -26.97 0.17 7.76
N GLU A 231 -26.09 0.39 8.74
CA GLU A 231 -25.96 1.63 9.47
C GLU A 231 -24.50 1.96 9.72
N GLY A 232 -24.19 3.24 9.86
CA GLY A 232 -22.84 3.67 10.14
C GLY A 232 -22.77 5.08 10.68
N SER A 233 -21.83 5.32 11.58
CA SER A 233 -21.47 6.67 12.03
C SER A 233 -20.03 6.77 12.49
N ALA A 234 -19.46 7.98 12.47
CA ALA A 234 -18.21 8.31 13.13
C ALA A 234 -18.39 9.59 13.96
N SER A 235 -17.59 9.73 15.02
CA SER A 235 -17.43 11.01 15.71
C SER A 235 -16.55 11.91 14.85
N VAL A 236 -17.00 13.11 14.54
CA VAL A 236 -16.24 14.07 13.73
C VAL A 236 -16.02 15.33 14.55
N SER A 237 -14.76 15.68 14.79
CA SER A 237 -14.34 17.06 15.10
C SER A 237 -13.90 17.73 13.80
N GLU A 238 -13.81 19.07 13.76
CA GLU A 238 -13.66 19.88 12.53
C GLU A 238 -13.01 19.13 11.36
N SER A 239 -11.76 18.68 11.53
CA SER A 239 -10.97 17.99 10.50
C SER A 239 -10.60 16.54 10.84
N GLU A 240 -11.21 15.94 11.86
CA GLU A 240 -10.86 14.60 12.32
C GLU A 240 -12.09 13.70 12.45
N ALA A 241 -12.11 12.59 11.69
CA ALA A 241 -13.11 11.54 11.83
C ALA A 241 -12.55 10.41 12.71
N ARG A 242 -13.26 10.05 13.78
CA ARG A 242 -12.83 9.12 14.82
C ARG A 242 -13.85 8.03 15.08
N SER A 243 -13.35 6.89 15.57
CA SER A 243 -14.15 5.81 16.13
C SER A 243 -15.31 5.37 15.23
N PRO A 244 -15.07 5.01 13.94
CA PRO A 244 -16.14 4.60 13.06
C PRO A 244 -16.82 3.34 13.58
N ARG A 245 -18.15 3.34 13.52
CA ARG A 245 -19.03 2.23 13.91
C ARG A 245 -19.93 1.92 12.72
N LEU A 246 -20.01 0.65 12.37
CA LEU A 246 -20.77 0.17 11.21
C LEU A 246 -21.56 -1.07 11.62
N GLU A 247 -22.77 -1.23 11.11
CA GLU A 247 -23.52 -2.47 11.14
C GLU A 247 -23.61 -3.01 9.71
N VAL A 248 -23.26 -4.29 9.53
CA VAL A 248 -23.23 -4.94 8.23
C VAL A 248 -24.00 -6.27 8.28
N GLU A 249 -24.57 -6.67 7.15
CA GLU A 249 -25.29 -7.93 6.99
C GLU A 249 -24.68 -8.75 5.84
N ASN A 250 -24.44 -10.05 6.04
CA ASN A 250 -24.07 -10.94 4.95
C ASN A 250 -25.32 -11.33 4.18
N THR A 251 -25.48 -10.77 2.99
CA THR A 251 -26.61 -11.06 2.09
C THR A 251 -26.30 -12.17 1.08
N GLY A 252 -25.05 -12.64 1.06
CA GLY A 252 -24.60 -13.73 0.20
C GLY A 252 -24.82 -15.11 0.80
N ALA A 253 -24.50 -16.13 0.01
CA ALA A 253 -24.62 -17.54 0.41
C ALA A 253 -23.37 -18.11 1.09
N ARG A 254 -22.26 -17.36 1.12
CA ARG A 254 -20.96 -17.82 1.64
C ARG A 254 -20.61 -17.11 2.94
N PRO A 255 -20.05 -17.82 3.94
CA PRO A 255 -19.54 -17.19 5.15
C PRO A 255 -18.41 -16.19 4.82
N VAL A 256 -18.46 -15.03 5.47
CA VAL A 256 -17.48 -13.94 5.31
C VAL A 256 -16.59 -13.90 6.55
N LYS A 257 -15.26 -13.88 6.33
CA LYS A 257 -14.28 -13.78 7.43
C LYS A 257 -13.58 -12.42 7.49
N TYR A 258 -13.60 -11.67 6.41
CA TYR A 258 -12.99 -10.34 6.36
C TYR A 258 -13.68 -9.46 5.31
N LEU A 259 -13.77 -8.16 5.59
CA LEU A 259 -14.21 -7.18 4.61
C LEU A 259 -13.48 -5.84 4.81
N GLU A 260 -13.50 -5.02 3.75
CA GLU A 260 -13.08 -3.63 3.81
C GLU A 260 -14.21 -2.72 3.36
N ILE A 261 -14.47 -1.69 4.16
CA ILE A 261 -15.37 -0.60 3.78
C ILE A 261 -14.51 0.57 3.32
N GLY A 262 -14.62 0.92 2.05
CA GLY A 262 -14.07 2.17 1.53
C GLY A 262 -14.90 3.34 2.04
N TRP A 263 -14.25 4.41 2.48
CA TRP A 263 -14.94 5.63 2.88
C TRP A 263 -14.41 6.87 2.18
N ILE A 264 -15.37 7.70 1.80
CA ILE A 264 -15.18 8.97 1.12
C ILE A 264 -15.64 10.05 2.08
N LEU A 265 -14.79 11.03 2.30
CA LEU A 265 -15.11 12.20 3.11
C LEU A 265 -15.51 13.34 2.18
N ARG A 266 -16.48 14.12 2.63
CA ARG A 266 -16.91 15.35 1.96
C ARG A 266 -16.49 16.55 2.80
N GLY A 267 -15.78 17.48 2.17
CA GLY A 267 -15.36 18.74 2.79
C GLY A 267 -16.47 19.80 2.81
N HIS A 268 -16.12 21.03 3.17
CA HIS A 268 -17.09 22.14 3.27
C HIS A 268 -17.43 22.76 1.91
N GLU A 269 -16.51 22.73 0.96
CA GLU A 269 -16.72 23.26 -0.40
C GLU A 269 -17.46 22.26 -1.31
N GLY A 270 -17.86 21.10 -0.75
CA GLY A 270 -18.55 20.03 -1.46
C GLY A 270 -17.60 19.05 -2.16
N GLU A 271 -16.30 19.24 -2.01
CA GLU A 271 -15.25 18.36 -2.49
C GLU A 271 -15.33 16.99 -1.81
N GLU A 272 -15.18 15.92 -2.58
CA GLU A 272 -15.14 14.54 -2.08
C GLU A 272 -13.74 13.96 -2.31
N PHE A 273 -13.23 13.23 -1.32
CA PHE A 273 -11.92 12.57 -1.41
C PHE A 273 -11.93 11.22 -0.70
N PHE A 274 -11.19 10.27 -1.27
CA PHE A 274 -11.07 8.94 -0.72
C PHE A 274 -10.17 8.99 0.51
N ALA A 275 -10.72 8.61 1.66
CA ALA A 275 -10.02 8.72 2.93
C ALA A 275 -9.33 7.41 3.34
N GLY A 276 -9.62 6.31 2.64
CA GLY A 276 -8.98 5.01 2.83
C GLY A 276 -9.99 3.87 2.95
N VAL A 277 -9.55 2.80 3.61
CA VAL A 277 -10.38 1.62 3.87
C VAL A 277 -10.43 1.33 5.37
N LEU A 278 -11.58 0.82 5.82
CA LEU A 278 -11.82 0.34 7.16
C LEU A 278 -11.80 -1.21 7.15
N PRO A 279 -10.68 -1.85 7.53
CA PRO A 279 -10.55 -3.30 7.51
C PRO A 279 -11.22 -3.98 8.72
N ALA A 280 -12.04 -4.99 8.50
CA ALA A 280 -12.71 -5.71 9.58
C ALA A 280 -12.61 -7.23 9.41
N THR A 281 -12.00 -7.89 10.39
CA THR A 281 -12.14 -9.34 10.57
C THR A 281 -13.48 -9.61 11.25
N VAL A 282 -14.27 -10.50 10.67
CA VAL A 282 -15.61 -10.86 11.14
C VAL A 282 -15.78 -12.37 11.06
N ASP A 283 -16.82 -12.91 11.69
CA ASP A 283 -17.32 -14.25 11.40
C ASP A 283 -18.81 -14.09 11.10
N LEU A 284 -19.11 -13.91 9.81
CA LEU A 284 -20.42 -13.50 9.34
C LEU A 284 -21.02 -14.59 8.46
N GLN A 285 -21.86 -15.43 9.06
CA GLN A 285 -22.60 -16.48 8.36
C GLN A 285 -23.65 -15.86 7.43
N PRO A 286 -24.13 -16.59 6.40
CA PRO A 286 -25.21 -16.13 5.54
C PRO A 286 -26.43 -15.64 6.34
N GLY A 287 -26.92 -14.43 6.03
CA GLY A 287 -28.03 -13.77 6.73
C GLY A 287 -27.68 -13.14 8.08
N GLN A 288 -26.45 -13.31 8.58
CA GLN A 288 -26.03 -12.78 9.87
C GLN A 288 -25.65 -11.31 9.78
N ARG A 289 -25.80 -10.60 10.91
CA ARG A 289 -25.34 -9.22 11.11
C ARG A 289 -24.16 -9.15 12.07
N ALA A 290 -23.27 -8.20 11.82
CA ALA A 290 -22.19 -7.86 12.74
C ALA A 290 -22.04 -6.35 12.89
N ARG A 291 -21.55 -5.96 14.07
CA ARG A 291 -21.16 -4.58 14.37
C ARG A 291 -19.65 -4.46 14.35
N ILE A 292 -19.16 -3.62 13.45
CA ILE A 292 -17.74 -3.28 13.32
C ILE A 292 -17.48 -2.00 14.10
N ARG A 293 -16.50 -2.02 14.98
CA ARG A 293 -16.01 -0.85 15.72
C ARG A 293 -14.50 -0.79 15.55
N GLN A 294 -13.98 0.34 15.12
CA GLN A 294 -12.54 0.56 15.09
C GLN A 294 -12.13 1.73 15.96
N GLU A 295 -11.03 1.57 16.68
CA GLU A 295 -10.32 2.66 17.34
C GLU A 295 -9.31 3.28 16.36
N ALA A 296 -9.83 3.97 15.35
CA ALA A 296 -9.04 4.68 14.35
C ALA A 296 -9.45 6.15 14.30
N SER A 297 -8.49 7.04 14.03
CA SER A 297 -8.80 8.40 13.62
C SER A 297 -8.13 8.78 12.31
N LEU A 298 -8.88 9.50 11.48
CA LEU A 298 -8.40 10.13 10.27
C LEU A 298 -8.39 11.62 10.46
N LYS A 299 -7.20 12.21 10.35
CA LYS A 299 -7.04 13.66 10.23
C LYS A 299 -6.96 14.03 8.76
N VAL A 300 -7.67 15.08 8.39
CA VAL A 300 -7.68 15.60 7.04
C VAL A 300 -7.09 17.01 7.04
N SER A 301 -6.08 17.22 6.21
CA SER A 301 -5.54 18.54 5.93
C SER A 301 -5.49 18.83 4.44
N GLN A 302 -5.55 20.09 4.09
CA GLN A 302 -5.20 20.59 2.76
C GLN A 302 -3.67 20.48 2.55
N ARG A 303 -3.19 20.58 1.29
CA ARG A 303 -1.73 20.55 0.96
C ARG A 303 -0.88 21.56 1.71
N ASN A 304 -1.47 22.68 2.11
CA ASN A 304 -0.81 23.74 2.87
C ASN A 304 -0.75 23.43 4.39
N GLY A 305 -1.21 22.25 4.81
CA GLY A 305 -1.28 21.82 6.20
C GLY A 305 -2.50 22.31 6.96
N GLN A 306 -3.41 23.07 6.34
CA GLN A 306 -4.59 23.59 7.02
C GLN A 306 -5.64 22.51 7.25
N PRO A 307 -6.27 22.45 8.44
CA PRO A 307 -7.40 21.56 8.72
C PRO A 307 -8.51 21.69 7.67
N ALA A 308 -9.06 20.57 7.24
CA ALA A 308 -10.16 20.54 6.28
C ALA A 308 -11.47 20.09 6.94
N PRO A 309 -12.49 20.96 7.05
CA PRO A 309 -13.72 20.62 7.75
C PRO A 309 -14.51 19.48 7.08
N ILE A 310 -14.81 18.42 7.83
CA ILE A 310 -15.56 17.26 7.33
C ILE A 310 -17.07 17.49 7.51
N THR A 311 -17.83 17.51 6.41
CA THR A 311 -19.29 17.75 6.41
C THR A 311 -20.14 16.53 6.08
N GLY A 312 -19.55 15.46 5.56
CA GLY A 312 -20.27 14.26 5.19
C GLY A 312 -19.35 13.08 4.98
N MET A 313 -19.94 11.88 5.00
CA MET A 313 -19.20 10.64 4.79
C MET A 313 -20.04 9.69 3.94
N THR A 314 -19.39 9.05 2.99
CA THR A 314 -19.99 8.00 2.16
C THR A 314 -19.19 6.71 2.35
N GLY A 315 -19.87 5.58 2.52
CA GLY A 315 -19.24 4.27 2.64
C GLY A 315 -19.60 3.36 1.47
N PHE A 316 -18.74 2.42 1.11
CA PHE A 316 -19.06 1.36 0.15
C PHE A 316 -18.24 0.12 0.47
N VAL A 317 -18.71 -1.06 0.04
CA VAL A 317 -17.94 -2.29 0.20
C VAL A 317 -16.80 -2.31 -0.81
N ASN A 318 -15.56 -2.25 -0.33
CA ASN A 318 -14.37 -2.22 -1.17
C ASN A 318 -13.92 -3.63 -1.57
N GLN A 319 -13.95 -4.56 -0.61
CA GLN A 319 -13.68 -5.98 -0.88
C GLN A 319 -14.21 -6.86 0.25
N VAL A 320 -14.40 -8.14 -0.05
CA VAL A 320 -14.83 -9.17 0.90
C VAL A 320 -14.02 -10.43 0.68
N GLU A 321 -13.51 -11.03 1.76
CA GLU A 321 -12.87 -12.34 1.76
C GLU A 321 -13.80 -13.35 2.46
N PHE A 322 -14.09 -14.43 1.75
CA PHE A 322 -14.91 -15.52 2.26
C PHE A 322 -14.08 -16.51 3.08
N SER A 323 -14.75 -17.36 3.87
CA SER A 323 -14.07 -18.33 4.71
C SER A 323 -13.25 -19.36 3.93
N ASP A 324 -13.61 -19.63 2.67
CA ASP A 324 -12.85 -20.49 1.75
C ASP A 324 -11.58 -19.82 1.17
N GLY A 325 -11.34 -18.54 1.48
CA GLY A 325 -10.20 -17.76 0.98
C GLY A 325 -10.41 -17.13 -0.40
N SER A 326 -11.54 -17.39 -1.06
CA SER A 326 -11.93 -16.63 -2.26
C SER A 326 -12.32 -15.21 -1.88
N MET A 327 -12.27 -14.31 -2.85
CA MET A 327 -12.56 -12.89 -2.64
C MET A 327 -13.61 -12.38 -3.62
N TRP A 328 -14.37 -11.41 -3.16
CA TRP A 328 -15.20 -10.56 -3.98
C TRP A 328 -14.58 -9.16 -4.03
N ILE A 329 -14.48 -8.62 -5.23
CA ILE A 329 -14.12 -7.22 -5.50
C ILE A 329 -15.18 -6.61 -6.43
N PRO A 330 -15.42 -5.29 -6.36
CA PRO A 330 -16.35 -4.63 -7.27
C PRO A 330 -15.97 -4.82 -8.73
N GLU A 331 -16.96 -5.04 -9.58
CA GLU A 331 -16.79 -5.03 -11.03
C GLU A 331 -16.40 -3.66 -11.55
N ARG A 332 -15.76 -3.64 -12.73
CA ARG A 332 -15.18 -2.39 -13.24
C ARG A 332 -16.23 -1.33 -13.57
N HIS A 333 -17.37 -1.76 -14.13
CA HIS A 333 -18.46 -0.87 -14.46
C HIS A 333 -19.05 -0.17 -13.21
N SER A 334 -19.00 -0.83 -12.05
CA SER A 334 -19.48 -0.28 -10.77
C SER A 334 -18.57 0.83 -10.26
N LEU A 335 -17.27 0.71 -10.49
CA LEU A 335 -16.27 1.72 -10.12
C LEU A 335 -16.21 2.91 -11.10
N ASP A 336 -16.71 2.72 -12.33
CA ASP A 336 -16.87 3.81 -13.30
C ASP A 336 -18.08 4.72 -13.00
N ASN A 337 -18.81 4.47 -11.91
CA ASN A 337 -19.81 5.40 -11.36
C ASN A 337 -19.19 6.80 -11.24
N PRO A 338 -19.83 7.88 -11.74
CA PRO A 338 -19.26 9.23 -11.73
C PRO A 338 -18.75 9.69 -10.36
N ARG A 339 -19.44 9.31 -9.28
CA ARG A 339 -19.06 9.66 -7.91
C ARG A 339 -17.80 8.94 -7.46
N LEU A 340 -17.65 7.66 -7.79
CA LEU A 340 -16.47 6.88 -7.44
C LEU A 340 -15.28 7.20 -8.35
N ARG A 341 -15.51 7.39 -9.65
CA ARG A 341 -14.44 7.65 -10.63
C ARG A 341 -13.68 8.93 -10.33
N GLY A 342 -14.36 9.98 -9.84
CA GLY A 342 -13.71 11.24 -9.46
C GLY A 342 -12.86 11.13 -8.19
N VAL A 343 -13.19 10.19 -7.31
CA VAL A 343 -12.67 10.13 -5.94
C VAL A 343 -11.65 9.01 -5.74
N LEU A 344 -11.87 7.85 -6.38
CA LEU A 344 -10.97 6.71 -6.28
C LEU A 344 -9.73 6.93 -7.14
N ASN A 345 -8.61 6.38 -6.65
CA ASN A 345 -7.37 6.34 -7.41
C ASN A 345 -7.51 5.30 -8.55
N PRO A 346 -6.93 5.53 -9.74
CA PRO A 346 -6.73 4.45 -10.69
C PRO A 346 -5.96 3.32 -10.01
N SER A 347 -6.29 2.08 -10.36
CA SER A 347 -5.63 0.92 -9.75
C SER A 347 -4.14 0.87 -10.12
N PRO A 348 -3.31 0.12 -9.38
CA PRO A 348 -1.91 -0.07 -9.74
C PRO A 348 -1.72 -0.57 -11.18
N GLU A 349 -2.60 -1.45 -11.66
CA GLU A 349 -2.51 -2.00 -13.02
C GLU A 349 -2.85 -0.95 -14.08
N GLU A 350 -3.89 -0.13 -13.86
CA GLU A 350 -4.20 0.98 -14.76
C GLU A 350 -3.06 1.98 -14.84
N GLN A 351 -2.43 2.31 -13.70
CA GLN A 351 -1.26 3.17 -13.65
C GLN A 351 -0.09 2.56 -14.44
N ARG A 352 0.19 1.27 -14.22
CA ARG A 352 1.26 0.54 -14.93
C ARG A 352 1.07 0.54 -16.44
N LEU A 353 -0.14 0.22 -16.92
CA LEU A 353 -0.45 0.17 -18.36
C LEU A 353 -0.48 1.56 -18.98
N SER A 354 -0.96 2.56 -18.24
CA SER A 354 -0.89 3.96 -18.64
C SER A 354 0.56 4.46 -18.76
N ASP A 355 1.43 4.07 -17.82
CA ASP A 355 2.86 4.36 -17.87
C ASP A 355 3.59 3.61 -18.99
N LEU A 356 3.14 2.39 -19.29
CA LEU A 356 3.64 1.61 -20.42
C LEU A 356 3.29 2.32 -21.74
N TYR A 357 2.05 2.79 -21.88
CA TYR A 357 1.61 3.60 -23.02
C TYR A 357 2.43 4.87 -23.16
N ARG A 358 2.65 5.61 -22.05
CA ARG A 358 3.47 6.83 -22.05
C ARG A 358 4.90 6.57 -22.53
N ARG A 359 5.51 5.45 -22.12
CA ARG A 359 6.92 5.15 -22.39
C ARG A 359 7.17 4.43 -23.72
N LYS A 360 6.27 3.54 -24.13
CA LYS A 360 6.48 2.61 -25.27
C LYS A 360 5.38 2.67 -26.33
N GLY A 361 4.32 3.45 -26.12
CA GLY A 361 3.23 3.62 -27.07
C GLY A 361 2.12 2.57 -26.96
N LEU A 362 1.06 2.75 -27.76
CA LEU A 362 -0.17 1.97 -27.68
C LEU A 362 0.02 0.51 -28.07
N GLN A 363 0.86 0.22 -29.07
CA GLN A 363 1.04 -1.14 -29.57
C GLN A 363 1.59 -2.06 -28.48
N THR A 364 2.56 -1.59 -27.68
CA THR A 364 3.10 -2.37 -26.57
C THR A 364 2.06 -2.69 -25.50
N VAL A 365 1.11 -1.78 -25.25
CA VAL A 365 0.00 -2.06 -24.32
C VAL A 365 -0.95 -3.12 -24.90
N ILE A 366 -1.23 -3.06 -26.20
CA ILE A 366 -2.07 -4.07 -26.86
C ILE A 366 -1.39 -5.44 -26.80
N ASP A 367 -0.09 -5.52 -27.07
CA ASP A 367 0.66 -6.77 -27.02
C ASP A 367 0.69 -7.35 -25.60
N GLU A 368 0.86 -6.49 -24.58
CA GLU A 368 0.78 -6.86 -23.16
C GLU A 368 -0.61 -7.41 -22.79
N LEU A 369 -1.69 -6.74 -23.21
CA LEU A 369 -3.07 -7.15 -22.95
C LEU A 369 -3.47 -8.44 -23.69
N ARG A 370 -2.75 -8.82 -24.74
CA ARG A 370 -2.95 -10.09 -25.45
C ARG A 370 -2.18 -11.24 -24.82
N ARG A 371 -1.02 -10.95 -24.21
CA ARG A 371 -0.15 -11.93 -23.58
C ARG A 371 -0.67 -12.40 -22.21
N ARG A 372 -1.39 -11.52 -21.51
CA ARG A 372 -2.01 -11.76 -20.19
C ARG A 372 -3.52 -11.85 -20.31
#